data_AF-A0A256FFA6-F1
#
_entry.id   AF-A0A256FFA6-F1
#
_cell.length_a   1.000
_cell.length_b   1.000
_cell.length_c   1.000
_cell.angle_alpha   90.00
_cell.angle_beta   90.00
_cell.angle_gamma   90.00
#
_symmetry.space_group_name_H-M   'P 1'
#
loop_
_entity.id
_entity.type
_entity.pdbx_description
1 polymer ?
#
loop_
_entity_poly.entity_id
_entity_poly.type
_entity_poly.pdbx_seq_one_letter_code
_entity_poly.pdbx_strand_id
1 'polypeptide(L)'
;MLIRYLLATLAAGLLAGLLVTPAMYLKTVPLIIQAETYEDAGGGHSHGEAEAAAPHDHAAAATAASEGEETGAELPFGRLGNTLLANLVAGAGFALLLGGVALLLGHRITPKNGIFWGMAGFFAIAFLPALGLSPELPAMPAADLAERQLWWLSTVVLSGVGIYLLILRGEVVSKILGLVLIIAPHLYGAPHPEDISSPIPSLLASQYAVASLATNLFMWAVIGLALGWFIQTYAKSEVEG
;
A
#
# COMPACT_ATOMS: atom_id res chain seq x y z
N MET A 1 13.21 26.96 3.50
CA MET A 1 11.74 26.96 3.36
C MET A 1 11.14 25.57 3.16
N LEU A 2 11.69 24.74 2.27
CA LEU A 2 11.17 23.39 2.02
C LEU A 2 11.50 22.33 3.11
N ILE A 3 12.59 22.49 3.86
CA ILE A 3 13.10 21.47 4.79
C ILE A 3 12.11 21.17 5.93
N ARG A 4 11.50 22.19 6.55
CA ARG A 4 10.54 21.97 7.65
C ARG A 4 9.28 21.26 7.16
N TYR A 5 8.81 21.60 5.95
CA TYR A 5 7.70 20.90 5.32
C TYR A 5 8.05 19.43 5.05
N LEU A 6 9.23 19.16 4.46
CA LEU A 6 9.71 17.81 4.21
C LEU A 6 9.81 16.98 5.50
N LEU A 7 10.36 17.54 6.58
CA LEU A 7 10.47 16.84 7.86
C LEU A 7 9.10 16.61 8.51
N ALA A 8 8.19 17.58 8.44
CA ALA A 8 6.83 17.44 8.97
C ALA A 8 6.03 16.36 8.22
N THR A 9 6.15 16.32 6.90
CA THR A 9 5.50 15.30 6.06
C THR A 9 6.09 13.92 6.28
N LEU A 10 7.42 13.82 6.39
CA LEU A 10 8.10 12.57 6.72
C LEU A 10 7.68 12.04 8.10
N ALA A 11 7.65 12.90 9.12
CA ALA A 11 7.23 12.52 10.47
C ALA A 11 5.78 12.02 10.51
N ALA A 12 4.87 12.68 9.78
CA ALA A 12 3.48 12.24 9.65
C ALA A 12 3.37 10.84 9.02
N GLY A 13 4.15 10.59 7.96
CA GLY A 13 4.19 9.29 7.30
C GLY A 13 4.77 8.17 8.15
N LEU A 14 5.87 8.45 8.86
CA LEU A 14 6.47 7.50 9.80
C LEU A 14 5.51 7.15 10.95
N LEU A 15 4.77 8.13 11.48
CA LEU A 15 3.73 7.88 12.48
C LEU A 15 2.65 6.93 11.94
N ALA A 16 2.20 7.15 10.69
CA ALA A 16 1.22 6.27 10.07
C ALA A 16 1.75 4.84 9.87
N GLY A 17 2.99 4.69 9.39
CA GLY A 17 3.65 3.40 9.24
C GLY A 17 3.83 2.65 10.56
N LEU A 18 4.17 3.38 11.62
CA LEU A 18 4.26 2.82 12.97
C LEU A 18 2.89 2.32 13.46
N LEU A 19 1.83 3.11 13.28
CA LEU A 19 0.49 2.79 13.78
C LEU A 19 -0.24 1.72 12.95
N VAL A 20 0.01 1.61 11.65
CA VAL A 20 -0.64 0.59 10.80
C VAL A 20 -0.10 -0.81 11.08
N THR A 21 1.16 -0.92 11.50
CA THR A 21 1.81 -2.22 11.79
C THR A 21 1.03 -3.06 12.81
N PRO A 22 0.68 -2.57 14.01
CA PRO A 22 -0.15 -3.36 14.92
C PRO A 22 -1.55 -3.67 14.34
N ALA A 23 -2.15 -2.78 13.55
CA ALA A 23 -3.43 -3.05 12.90
C ALA A 23 -3.34 -4.23 11.91
N MET A 24 -2.24 -4.33 11.14
CA MET A 24 -1.98 -5.50 10.30
C MET A 24 -1.83 -6.77 11.13
N TYR A 25 -1.12 -6.72 12.25
CA TYR A 25 -0.90 -7.87 13.13
C TYR A 25 -2.17 -8.37 13.83
N LEU A 26 -3.18 -7.51 13.99
CA LEU A 26 -4.47 -7.90 14.54
C LEU A 26 -5.37 -8.63 13.54
N LYS A 27 -5.20 -8.41 12.23
CA LYS A 27 -6.13 -8.95 11.23
C LYS A 27 -5.47 -9.47 9.96
N THR A 28 -4.69 -8.65 9.26
CA THR A 28 -4.11 -9.01 7.97
C THR A 28 -3.07 -10.12 8.09
N VAL A 29 -2.16 -10.06 9.06
CA VAL A 29 -1.08 -11.06 9.25
C VAL A 29 -1.63 -12.45 9.61
N PRO A 30 -2.59 -12.61 10.55
CA PRO A 30 -3.19 -13.91 10.81
C PRO A 30 -3.82 -14.56 9.57
N LEU A 31 -4.43 -13.76 8.68
CA LEU A 31 -5.02 -14.26 7.44
C LEU A 31 -3.95 -14.71 6.43
N ILE A 32 -2.82 -14.01 6.37
CA ILE A 32 -1.65 -14.41 5.57
C ILE A 32 -1.09 -15.73 6.07
N ILE A 33 -0.85 -15.87 7.38
CA ILE A 33 -0.34 -17.11 7.98
C ILE A 33 -1.30 -18.27 7.73
N GLN A 34 -2.61 -18.02 7.79
CA GLN A 34 -3.61 -19.04 7.46
C GLN A 34 -3.57 -19.43 5.98
N ALA A 35 -3.31 -18.50 5.07
CA ALA A 35 -3.20 -18.77 3.64
C ALA A 35 -1.95 -19.60 3.30
N GLU A 36 -0.81 -19.31 3.94
CA GLU A 36 0.45 -20.06 3.80
C GLU A 36 0.23 -21.58 4.02
N THR A 37 -0.67 -21.99 4.93
CA THR A 37 -0.97 -23.42 5.16
C THR A 37 -1.60 -24.15 3.96
N TYR A 38 -2.26 -23.42 3.04
CA TYR A 38 -2.85 -24.00 1.82
C TYR A 38 -1.82 -24.10 0.70
N GLU A 39 -0.79 -23.26 0.71
CA GLU A 39 0.36 -23.32 -0.19
C GLU A 39 1.21 -24.56 0.13
N ASP A 40 1.52 -24.75 1.42
CA ASP A 40 2.27 -25.91 1.91
C ASP A 40 1.53 -27.24 1.66
N ALA A 41 0.20 -27.26 1.87
CA ALA A 41 -0.62 -28.46 1.68
C ALA A 41 -0.83 -28.84 0.21
N GLY A 42 -0.68 -27.88 -0.72
CA GLY A 42 -0.81 -28.07 -2.16
C GLY A 42 0.42 -28.68 -2.84
N GLY A 43 1.47 -28.98 -2.09
CA GLY A 43 2.75 -29.47 -2.63
C GLY A 43 3.80 -28.38 -2.86
N GLY A 44 3.73 -27.27 -2.11
CA GLY A 44 4.84 -26.33 -1.98
C GLY A 44 6.12 -27.06 -1.57
N HIS A 45 7.23 -26.74 -2.22
CA HIS A 45 8.53 -27.38 -2.02
C HIS A 45 8.86 -27.55 -0.54
N SER A 46 8.99 -28.80 -0.08
CA SER A 46 9.52 -29.05 1.25
C SER A 46 10.93 -28.49 1.30
N HIS A 47 11.17 -27.56 2.23
CA HIS A 47 12.51 -27.41 2.75
C HIS A 47 12.84 -28.74 3.43
N GLY A 48 13.62 -29.54 2.72
CA GLY A 48 14.03 -30.86 3.13
C GLY A 48 14.54 -30.87 4.57
N GLU A 49 14.15 -31.93 5.25
CA GLU A 49 14.69 -32.37 6.54
C GLU A 49 16.22 -32.22 6.54
N ALA A 50 16.74 -31.24 7.27
CA ALA A 50 18.11 -31.26 7.73
C ALA A 50 18.12 -31.92 9.11
N GLU A 51 18.28 -33.24 9.10
CA GLU A 51 18.62 -34.01 10.28
C GLU A 51 20.02 -33.62 10.78
N ALA A 52 20.13 -33.48 12.11
CA ALA A 52 21.32 -33.53 12.96
C ALA A 52 22.15 -32.25 13.27
N ALA A 53 22.31 -32.06 14.60
CA ALA A 53 23.46 -31.54 15.34
C ALA A 53 23.59 -30.02 15.63
N ALA A 54 23.49 -29.67 16.91
CA ALA A 54 24.22 -28.55 17.53
C ALA A 54 25.71 -28.93 17.76
N PRO A 55 26.66 -28.04 18.14
CA PRO A 55 26.62 -26.57 18.35
C PRO A 55 27.80 -25.76 17.72
N HIS A 56 27.70 -24.41 17.75
CA HIS A 56 28.76 -23.35 17.63
C HIS A 56 29.85 -23.40 16.52
N ASP A 57 29.99 -22.34 15.69
CA ASP A 57 31.16 -21.43 15.68
C ASP A 57 31.04 -20.27 14.64
N HIS A 58 31.75 -19.16 14.86
CA HIS A 58 31.83 -18.01 13.97
C HIS A 58 33.00 -18.12 12.97
N ALA A 59 32.76 -18.10 11.64
CA ALA A 59 33.76 -17.64 10.66
C ALA A 59 33.18 -17.41 9.24
N ALA A 60 33.34 -16.17 8.78
CA ALA A 60 33.60 -15.66 7.42
C ALA A 60 33.28 -16.45 6.12
N ALA A 61 32.83 -15.63 5.15
CA ALA A 61 33.15 -15.65 3.71
C ALA A 61 32.13 -16.29 2.73
N ALA A 62 31.32 -15.38 2.18
CA ALA A 62 31.08 -15.12 0.75
C ALA A 62 31.09 -16.27 -0.28
N THR A 63 30.11 -16.13 -1.19
CA THR A 63 29.97 -16.70 -2.55
C THR A 63 29.24 -18.04 -2.69
N ALA A 64 27.99 -17.98 -3.12
CA ALA A 64 27.50 -18.75 -4.26
C ALA A 64 26.19 -18.10 -4.75
N ALA A 65 26.21 -17.59 -5.98
CA ALA A 65 25.01 -17.23 -6.71
C ALA A 65 24.30 -18.52 -7.13
N SER A 66 23.02 -18.65 -6.77
CA SER A 66 22.08 -19.56 -7.43
C SER A 66 20.88 -18.74 -7.86
N GLU A 67 20.69 -18.67 -9.17
CA GLU A 67 19.47 -18.20 -9.82
C GLU A 67 18.30 -19.13 -9.46
N GLY A 68 17.13 -18.56 -9.17
CA GLY A 68 15.88 -19.29 -9.04
C GLY A 68 15.03 -18.82 -7.86
N GLU A 69 13.81 -18.36 -8.18
CA GLU A 69 12.71 -17.92 -7.30
C GLU A 69 12.85 -16.54 -6.63
N GLU A 70 12.05 -15.60 -7.14
CA GLU A 70 11.69 -14.31 -6.52
C GLU A 70 10.93 -14.52 -5.19
N THR A 71 11.56 -15.17 -4.21
CA THR A 71 11.24 -14.91 -2.82
C THR A 71 11.91 -13.58 -2.49
N GLY A 72 11.12 -12.50 -2.47
CA GLY A 72 11.63 -11.16 -2.20
C GLY A 72 12.53 -11.19 -0.97
N ALA A 73 13.75 -10.66 -1.11
CA ALA A 73 14.80 -10.78 -0.10
C ALA A 73 14.28 -10.38 1.29
N GLU A 74 14.04 -11.37 2.16
CA GLU A 74 13.67 -11.09 3.53
C GLU A 74 14.82 -10.35 4.20
N LEU A 75 14.54 -9.14 4.66
CA LEU A 75 15.50 -8.36 5.44
C LEU A 75 15.80 -9.09 6.77
N PRO A 76 16.96 -8.85 7.39
CA PRO A 76 17.45 -9.64 8.52
C PRO A 76 16.70 -9.38 9.84
N PHE A 77 15.57 -8.67 9.83
CA PHE A 77 14.85 -8.24 11.04
C PHE A 77 13.66 -9.14 11.42
N GLY A 78 13.48 -10.25 10.69
CA GLY A 78 12.32 -11.14 10.81
C GLY A 78 11.01 -10.47 10.37
N ARG A 79 9.92 -11.24 10.30
CA ARG A 79 8.63 -10.79 9.74
C ARG A 79 8.11 -9.48 10.35
N LEU A 80 8.18 -9.32 11.68
CA LEU A 80 7.73 -8.11 12.36
C LEU A 80 8.59 -6.90 11.99
N GLY A 81 9.91 -7.03 12.07
CA GLY A 81 10.83 -5.95 11.74
C GLY A 81 10.72 -5.53 10.27
N ASN A 82 10.60 -6.52 9.38
CA ASN A 82 10.44 -6.30 7.94
C ASN A 82 9.10 -5.62 7.62
N THR A 83 8.00 -6.07 8.25
CA THR A 83 6.68 -5.45 8.10
C THR A 83 6.67 -4.02 8.63
N LEU A 84 7.26 -3.79 9.81
CA LEU A 84 7.37 -2.45 10.38
C LEU A 84 8.15 -1.53 9.45
N LEU A 85 9.32 -1.97 8.97
CA LEU A 85 10.15 -1.17 8.07
C LEU A 85 9.43 -0.87 6.75
N ALA A 86 8.78 -1.86 6.14
CA ALA A 86 7.97 -1.67 4.93
C ALA A 86 6.86 -0.65 5.16
N ASN A 87 6.15 -0.72 6.28
CA ASN A 87 5.10 0.24 6.62
C ASN A 87 5.65 1.65 6.89
N LEU A 88 6.81 1.78 7.53
CA LEU A 88 7.47 3.08 7.73
C LEU A 88 7.83 3.73 6.40
N VAL A 89 8.41 2.95 5.47
CA VAL A 89 8.77 3.43 4.13
C VAL A 89 7.52 3.79 3.32
N ALA A 90 6.51 2.93 3.32
CA ALA A 90 5.24 3.19 2.62
C ALA A 90 4.53 4.43 3.18
N GLY A 91 4.41 4.53 4.52
CA GLY A 91 3.82 5.68 5.19
C GLY A 91 4.55 6.98 4.88
N ALA A 92 5.89 6.98 4.94
CA ALA A 92 6.73 8.10 4.54
C ALA A 92 6.50 8.50 3.06
N GLY A 93 6.54 7.53 2.15
CA GLY A 93 6.35 7.75 0.72
C GLY A 93 4.98 8.33 0.39
N PHE A 94 3.90 7.76 0.95
CA PHE A 94 2.54 8.25 0.74
C PHE A 94 2.30 9.64 1.34
N ALA A 95 2.86 9.92 2.53
CA ALA A 95 2.75 11.24 3.12
C ALA A 95 3.50 12.32 2.31
N LEU A 96 4.68 11.99 1.80
CA LEU A 96 5.46 12.86 0.90
C LEU A 96 4.73 13.08 -0.43
N LEU A 97 4.15 12.03 -1.01
CA LEU A 97 3.35 12.13 -2.24
C LEU A 97 2.14 13.06 -2.02
N LEU A 98 1.38 12.85 -0.94
CA LEU A 98 0.18 13.64 -0.65
C LEU A 98 0.52 15.10 -0.35
N GLY A 99 1.55 15.35 0.44
CA GLY A 99 2.06 16.70 0.71
C GLY A 99 2.59 17.38 -0.55
N GLY A 100 3.34 16.66 -1.39
CA GLY A 100 3.87 17.15 -2.66
C GLY A 100 2.75 17.54 -3.64
N VAL A 101 1.73 16.68 -3.78
CA VAL A 101 0.54 17.00 -4.60
C VAL A 101 -0.18 18.23 -4.06
N ALA A 102 -0.36 18.34 -2.74
CA ALA A 102 -0.99 19.52 -2.15
C ALA A 102 -0.21 20.81 -2.44
N LEU A 103 1.13 20.77 -2.35
CA LEU A 103 2.00 21.90 -2.72
C LEU A 103 1.88 22.26 -4.20
N LEU A 104 1.94 21.29 -5.11
CA LEU A 104 1.82 21.51 -6.56
C LEU A 104 0.47 22.12 -6.94
N LEU A 105 -0.59 21.72 -6.23
CA LEU A 105 -1.93 22.25 -6.43
C LEU A 105 -2.14 23.60 -5.70
N GLY A 106 -1.18 24.09 -4.92
CA GLY A 106 -1.32 25.32 -4.14
C GLY A 106 -2.33 25.21 -2.99
N HIS A 107 -2.67 23.99 -2.57
CA HIS A 107 -3.65 23.75 -1.51
C HIS A 107 -2.97 23.33 -0.20
N ARG A 108 -3.43 23.90 0.90
CA ARG A 108 -2.86 23.64 2.23
C ARG A 108 -3.56 22.47 2.89
N ILE A 109 -2.78 21.49 3.35
CA ILE A 109 -3.26 20.47 4.29
C ILE A 109 -3.23 21.07 5.69
N THR A 110 -4.36 21.01 6.38
CA THR A 110 -4.61 21.54 7.72
C THR A 110 -5.32 20.48 8.56
N PRO A 111 -5.41 20.59 9.89
CA PRO A 111 -6.15 19.60 10.68
C PRO A 111 -7.63 19.50 10.32
N LYS A 112 -8.22 20.58 9.78
CA LYS A 112 -9.64 20.61 9.40
C LYS A 112 -9.94 19.85 8.11
N ASN A 113 -8.99 19.80 7.18
CA ASN A 113 -9.18 19.16 5.87
C ASN A 113 -8.27 17.95 5.63
N GLY A 114 -7.33 17.66 6.54
CA GLY A 114 -6.36 16.58 6.39
C GLY A 114 -7.00 15.21 6.19
N ILE A 115 -8.13 14.94 6.87
CA ILE A 115 -8.87 13.71 6.67
C ILE A 115 -9.35 13.55 5.22
N PHE A 116 -9.80 14.62 4.57
CA PHE A 116 -10.25 14.56 3.17
C PHE A 116 -9.10 14.29 2.20
N TRP A 117 -7.91 14.81 2.48
CA TRP A 117 -6.70 14.45 1.74
C TRP A 117 -6.35 12.98 1.90
N GLY A 118 -6.39 12.48 3.13
CA GLY A 118 -6.20 11.05 3.42
C GLY A 118 -7.20 10.18 2.67
N MET A 119 -8.49 10.51 2.75
CA MET A 119 -9.55 9.80 2.03
C MET A 119 -9.36 9.84 0.51
N ALA A 120 -8.98 10.99 -0.07
CA ALA A 120 -8.70 11.10 -1.50
C ALA A 120 -7.55 10.17 -1.92
N GLY A 121 -6.48 10.11 -1.12
CA GLY A 121 -5.39 9.18 -1.34
C GLY A 121 -5.81 7.71 -1.23
N PHE A 122 -6.61 7.36 -0.23
CA PHE A 122 -7.20 6.02 -0.10
C PHE A 122 -8.03 5.63 -1.33
N PHE A 123 -8.92 6.51 -1.78
CA PHE A 123 -9.76 6.24 -2.94
C PHE A 123 -8.94 6.08 -4.22
N ALA A 124 -7.98 6.98 -4.45
CA ALA A 124 -7.15 6.96 -5.66
C ALA A 124 -6.19 5.76 -5.71
N ILE A 125 -5.52 5.44 -4.60
CA ILE A 125 -4.40 4.49 -4.59
C ILE A 125 -4.80 3.08 -4.16
N ALA A 126 -5.80 2.94 -3.29
CA ALA A 126 -6.19 1.66 -2.72
C ALA A 126 -7.59 1.20 -3.18
N PHE A 127 -8.64 1.98 -2.93
CA PHE A 127 -10.02 1.51 -3.11
C PHE A 127 -10.42 1.30 -4.56
N LEU A 128 -10.23 2.31 -5.43
CA LEU A 128 -10.65 2.21 -6.84
C LEU A 128 -9.87 1.12 -7.59
N PRO A 129 -8.53 1.00 -7.44
CA PRO A 129 -7.82 -0.15 -7.97
C PRO A 129 -8.34 -1.49 -7.42
N ALA A 130 -8.66 -1.58 -6.14
CA ALA A 130 -9.15 -2.82 -5.51
C ALA A 130 -10.51 -3.30 -6.04
N LEU A 131 -11.31 -2.44 -6.67
CA LEU A 131 -12.55 -2.85 -7.35
C LEU A 131 -12.28 -3.75 -8.56
N GLY A 132 -11.13 -3.60 -9.22
CA GLY A 132 -10.71 -4.46 -10.33
C GLY A 132 -9.67 -5.50 -9.92
N LEU A 133 -8.67 -5.11 -9.12
CA LEU A 133 -7.61 -5.98 -8.60
C LEU A 133 -7.68 -6.01 -7.08
N SER A 134 -8.58 -6.83 -6.53
CA SER A 134 -8.74 -6.99 -5.09
C SER A 134 -7.43 -7.48 -4.43
N PRO A 135 -7.15 -7.11 -3.17
CA PRO A 135 -5.97 -7.63 -2.47
C PRO A 135 -6.01 -9.16 -2.40
N GLU A 136 -4.94 -9.79 -2.84
CA GLU A 136 -4.79 -11.24 -2.95
C GLU A 136 -3.94 -11.80 -1.80
N LEU A 137 -4.27 -13.01 -1.37
CA LEU A 137 -3.44 -13.80 -0.45
C LEU A 137 -2.31 -14.50 -1.21
N PRO A 138 -1.27 -14.99 -0.48
CA PRO A 138 -0.33 -15.96 -1.04
C PRO A 138 -1.06 -17.15 -1.68
N ALA A 139 -0.42 -17.76 -2.68
CA ALA A 139 -0.94 -18.90 -3.45
C ALA A 139 -2.26 -18.68 -4.22
N MET A 140 -2.78 -17.44 -4.30
CA MET A 140 -3.87 -17.14 -5.22
C MET A 140 -3.36 -17.02 -6.67
N PRO A 141 -4.13 -17.48 -7.67
CA PRO A 141 -3.77 -17.30 -9.07
C PRO A 141 -3.77 -15.81 -9.42
N ALA A 142 -2.77 -15.39 -10.16
CA ALA A 142 -2.58 -14.01 -10.57
C ALA A 142 -2.34 -13.90 -12.08
N ALA A 143 -2.86 -12.83 -12.68
CA ALA A 143 -2.49 -12.46 -14.05
C ALA A 143 -1.01 -12.02 -14.11
N ASP A 144 -0.51 -11.80 -15.33
CA ASP A 144 0.83 -11.26 -15.56
C ASP A 144 1.09 -10.00 -14.72
N LEU A 145 2.27 -9.96 -14.09
CA LEU A 145 2.62 -8.89 -13.16
C LEU A 145 2.70 -7.53 -13.85
N ALA A 146 3.27 -7.46 -15.06
CA ALA A 146 3.41 -6.20 -15.78
C ALA A 146 2.05 -5.66 -16.22
N GLU A 147 1.15 -6.53 -16.67
CA GLU A 147 -0.23 -6.15 -17.00
C GLU A 147 -0.97 -5.57 -15.78
N ARG A 148 -0.88 -6.25 -14.63
CA ARG A 148 -1.49 -5.77 -13.37
C ARG A 148 -0.91 -4.43 -12.93
N GLN A 149 0.41 -4.27 -12.99
CA GLN A 149 1.08 -3.03 -12.61
C GLN A 149 0.69 -1.87 -13.53
N LEU A 150 0.63 -2.10 -14.84
CA LEU A 150 0.20 -1.08 -15.80
C LEU A 150 -1.26 -0.70 -15.59
N TRP A 151 -2.14 -1.68 -15.38
CA TRP A 151 -3.55 -1.43 -15.08
C TRP A 151 -3.73 -0.67 -13.78
N TRP A 152 -3.03 -1.09 -12.72
CA TRP A 152 -3.07 -0.45 -11.41
C TRP A 152 -2.61 1.00 -11.51
N LEU A 153 -1.44 1.26 -12.12
CA LEU A 153 -0.89 2.60 -12.26
C LEU A 153 -1.83 3.50 -13.06
N SER A 154 -2.39 2.99 -14.17
CA SER A 154 -3.38 3.72 -14.97
C SER A 154 -4.61 4.09 -14.16
N THR A 155 -5.14 3.14 -13.37
CA THR A 155 -6.29 3.35 -12.49
C THR A 155 -5.98 4.40 -11.42
N VAL A 156 -4.81 4.35 -10.80
CA VAL A 156 -4.37 5.33 -9.80
C VAL A 156 -4.28 6.73 -10.38
N VAL A 157 -3.64 6.90 -11.53
CA VAL A 157 -3.47 8.21 -12.19
C VAL A 157 -4.83 8.78 -12.61
N LEU A 158 -5.65 7.97 -13.30
CA LEU A 158 -6.98 8.40 -13.76
C LEU A 158 -7.90 8.74 -12.59
N SER A 159 -7.86 7.94 -11.51
CA SER A 159 -8.61 8.20 -10.29
C SER A 159 -8.15 9.46 -9.57
N GLY A 160 -6.84 9.68 -9.46
CA GLY A 160 -6.27 10.89 -8.85
C GLY A 160 -6.68 12.16 -9.61
N VAL A 161 -6.56 12.15 -10.94
CA VAL A 161 -7.01 13.26 -11.79
C VAL A 161 -8.52 13.43 -11.72
N GLY A 162 -9.29 12.33 -11.73
CA GLY A 162 -10.74 12.37 -11.65
C GLY A 162 -11.25 12.96 -10.33
N ILE A 163 -10.66 12.57 -9.21
CA ILE A 163 -10.95 13.13 -7.89
C ILE A 163 -10.58 14.61 -7.84
N TYR A 164 -9.44 15.01 -8.40
CA TYR A 164 -9.05 16.41 -8.53
C TYR A 164 -10.12 17.23 -9.27
N LEU A 165 -10.57 16.74 -10.44
CA LEU A 165 -11.59 17.42 -11.25
C LEU A 165 -12.95 17.47 -10.55
N LEU A 166 -13.32 16.44 -9.79
CA LEU A 166 -14.60 16.41 -9.08
C LEU A 166 -14.64 17.38 -7.89
N ILE A 167 -13.54 17.49 -7.16
CA ILE A 167 -13.50 18.19 -5.87
C ILE A 167 -12.98 19.62 -6.01
N LEU A 168 -11.90 19.85 -6.78
CA LEU A 168 -11.22 21.15 -6.82
C LEU A 168 -11.65 22.03 -8.00
N ARG A 169 -12.34 21.48 -9.00
CA ARG A 169 -12.87 22.26 -10.13
C ARG A 169 -14.35 22.57 -9.95
N GLY A 170 -14.72 23.80 -10.30
CA GLY A 170 -16.10 24.29 -10.17
C GLY A 170 -16.98 23.97 -11.38
N GLU A 171 -16.39 23.79 -12.56
CA GLU A 171 -17.13 23.67 -13.81
C GLU A 171 -17.83 22.30 -13.93
N VAL A 172 -19.08 22.29 -14.41
CA VAL A 172 -19.85 21.05 -14.62
C VAL A 172 -19.12 20.10 -15.59
N VAL A 173 -18.50 20.64 -16.63
CA VAL A 173 -17.72 19.85 -17.59
C VAL A 173 -16.56 19.14 -16.92
N SER A 174 -15.84 19.81 -16.01
CA SER A 174 -14.76 19.21 -15.22
C SER A 174 -15.27 18.04 -14.38
N LYS A 175 -16.45 18.19 -13.76
CA LYS A 175 -17.06 17.11 -12.95
C LYS A 175 -17.44 15.91 -13.80
N ILE A 176 -18.05 16.12 -14.97
CA ILE A 176 -18.38 15.04 -15.90
C ILE A 176 -17.09 14.32 -16.33
N LEU A 177 -16.06 15.06 -16.74
CA LEU A 177 -14.79 14.47 -17.13
C LEU A 177 -14.14 13.69 -15.98
N GLY A 178 -14.17 14.24 -14.76
CA GLY A 178 -13.62 13.55 -13.59
C GLY A 178 -14.31 12.22 -13.30
N LEU A 179 -15.63 12.16 -13.44
CA LEU A 179 -16.39 10.91 -13.33
C LEU A 179 -16.02 9.92 -14.44
N VAL A 180 -15.91 10.40 -15.69
CA VAL A 180 -15.49 9.57 -16.82
C VAL A 180 -14.10 8.97 -16.58
N LEU A 181 -13.14 9.74 -16.08
CA LEU A 181 -11.80 9.24 -15.79
C LEU A 181 -11.80 8.17 -14.69
N ILE A 182 -12.61 8.32 -13.64
CA ILE A 182 -12.73 7.29 -12.59
C ILE A 182 -13.36 6.00 -13.14
N ILE A 183 -14.35 6.11 -14.02
CA ILE A 183 -15.06 4.95 -14.57
C ILE A 183 -14.23 4.24 -15.65
N ALA A 184 -13.45 4.98 -16.44
CA ALA A 184 -12.76 4.44 -17.62
C ALA A 184 -11.93 3.16 -17.39
N PRO A 185 -11.09 3.04 -16.33
CA PRO A 185 -10.34 1.82 -16.03
C PRO A 185 -11.21 0.58 -15.85
N HIS A 186 -12.42 0.79 -15.33
CA HIS A 186 -13.34 -0.28 -14.98
C HIS A 186 -14.19 -0.74 -16.18
N LEU A 187 -14.22 0.02 -17.28
CA LEU A 187 -14.95 -0.36 -18.49
C LEU A 187 -14.23 -1.44 -19.30
N TYR A 188 -12.90 -1.37 -19.39
CA TYR A 188 -12.11 -2.41 -20.06
C TYR A 188 -11.67 -3.54 -19.12
N GLY A 189 -11.78 -3.34 -17.80
CA GLY A 189 -11.57 -4.38 -16.79
C GLY A 189 -10.10 -4.59 -16.41
N ALA A 190 -9.88 -5.15 -15.23
CA ALA A 190 -8.55 -5.53 -14.77
C ALA A 190 -8.09 -6.85 -15.42
N PRO A 191 -6.77 -7.04 -15.61
CA PRO A 191 -6.23 -8.33 -16.05
C PRO A 191 -6.45 -9.39 -14.97
N HIS A 192 -6.96 -10.54 -15.36
CA HIS A 192 -7.24 -11.69 -14.49
C HIS A 192 -6.55 -12.94 -15.07
N PRO A 193 -6.16 -13.91 -14.23
CA PRO A 193 -5.59 -15.16 -14.71
C PRO A 193 -6.62 -15.92 -15.55
N GLU A 194 -6.15 -16.67 -16.55
CA GLU A 194 -7.02 -17.52 -17.38
C GLU A 194 -7.67 -18.65 -16.56
N ASP A 195 -6.91 -19.20 -15.60
CA ASP A 195 -7.41 -20.15 -14.60
C ASP A 195 -7.57 -19.45 -13.25
N ILE A 196 -8.79 -19.44 -12.74
CA ILE A 196 -9.16 -18.86 -11.44
C ILE A 196 -9.20 -19.92 -10.33
N SER A 197 -8.81 -21.17 -10.62
CA SER A 197 -8.71 -22.22 -9.62
C SER A 197 -7.73 -21.80 -8.52
N SER A 198 -8.18 -21.89 -7.26
CA SER A 198 -7.36 -21.48 -6.12
C SER A 198 -7.48 -22.51 -5.00
N PRO A 199 -6.36 -22.84 -4.32
CA PRO A 199 -6.40 -23.65 -3.11
C PRO A 199 -6.98 -22.87 -1.91
N ILE A 200 -7.05 -21.53 -2.01
CA ILE A 200 -7.53 -20.66 -0.94
C ILE A 200 -9.06 -20.64 -0.89
N PRO A 201 -9.69 -20.93 0.27
CA PRO A 201 -11.13 -20.78 0.42
C PRO A 201 -11.57 -19.34 0.15
N SER A 202 -12.64 -19.16 -0.63
CA SER A 202 -13.16 -17.84 -1.01
C SER A 202 -13.53 -16.96 0.19
N LEU A 203 -14.00 -17.56 1.29
CA LEU A 203 -14.24 -16.85 2.54
C LEU A 203 -12.96 -16.23 3.10
N LEU A 204 -11.84 -16.96 3.09
CA LEU A 204 -10.56 -16.47 3.58
C LEU A 204 -10.03 -15.32 2.70
N ALA A 205 -10.11 -15.47 1.38
CA ALA A 205 -9.76 -14.43 0.41
C ALA A 205 -10.60 -13.16 0.60
N SER A 206 -11.93 -13.29 0.77
CA SER A 206 -12.79 -12.13 1.00
C SER A 206 -12.52 -11.42 2.33
N GLN A 207 -12.23 -12.18 3.40
CA GLN A 207 -11.83 -11.61 4.69
C GLN A 207 -10.52 -10.83 4.57
N TYR A 208 -9.55 -11.34 3.81
CA TYR A 208 -8.29 -10.66 3.55
C TYR A 208 -8.50 -9.39 2.74
N ALA A 209 -9.26 -9.43 1.64
CA ALA A 209 -9.56 -8.25 0.83
C ALA A 209 -10.18 -7.12 1.68
N VAL A 210 -11.17 -7.44 2.51
CA VAL A 210 -11.81 -6.47 3.41
C VAL A 210 -10.83 -5.97 4.48
N ALA A 211 -10.06 -6.85 5.12
CA ALA A 211 -9.09 -6.47 6.13
C ALA A 211 -7.99 -5.56 5.57
N SER A 212 -7.49 -5.87 4.37
CA SER A 212 -6.46 -5.10 3.68
C SER A 212 -6.97 -3.71 3.27
N LEU A 213 -8.21 -3.60 2.79
CA LEU A 213 -8.84 -2.30 2.51
C LEU A 213 -9.09 -1.49 3.79
N ALA A 214 -9.55 -2.12 4.87
CA ALA A 214 -9.75 -1.44 6.15
C ALA A 214 -8.43 -0.93 6.75
N THR A 215 -7.36 -1.73 6.68
CA THR A 215 -6.02 -1.34 7.11
C THR A 215 -5.47 -0.18 6.27
N ASN A 216 -5.68 -0.21 4.94
CA ASN A 216 -5.31 0.90 4.06
C ASN A 216 -6.08 2.17 4.41
N LEU A 217 -7.40 2.07 4.60
CA LEU A 217 -8.23 3.20 5.02
C LEU A 217 -7.72 3.81 6.32
N PHE A 218 -7.40 2.97 7.30
CA PHE A 218 -6.81 3.41 8.57
C PHE A 218 -5.49 4.15 8.35
N MET A 219 -4.56 3.59 7.58
CA MET A 219 -3.27 4.21 7.27
C MET A 219 -3.45 5.59 6.62
N TRP A 220 -4.28 5.68 5.58
CA TRP A 220 -4.55 6.92 4.86
C TRP A 220 -5.22 7.98 5.73
N ALA A 221 -6.15 7.58 6.61
CA ALA A 221 -6.76 8.48 7.58
C ALA A 221 -5.72 9.05 8.55
N VAL A 222 -4.82 8.19 9.07
CA VAL A 222 -3.72 8.62 9.94
C VAL A 222 -2.77 9.56 9.20
N ILE A 223 -2.36 9.24 7.97
CA ILE A 223 -1.53 10.11 7.13
C ILE A 223 -2.17 11.49 7.00
N GLY A 224 -3.44 11.55 6.59
CA GLY A 224 -4.14 12.81 6.37
C GLY A 224 -4.25 13.68 7.62
N LEU A 225 -4.65 13.07 8.75
CA LEU A 225 -4.76 13.76 10.05
C LEU A 225 -3.39 14.22 10.57
N ALA A 226 -2.39 13.34 10.51
CA ALA A 226 -1.03 13.64 10.95
C ALA A 226 -0.42 14.75 10.09
N LEU A 227 -0.54 14.69 8.77
CA LEU A 227 -0.06 15.74 7.86
C LEU A 227 -0.64 17.10 8.24
N GLY A 228 -1.96 17.18 8.43
CA GLY A 228 -2.62 18.41 8.84
C GLY A 228 -2.04 18.98 10.14
N TRP A 229 -1.82 18.12 11.14
CA TRP A 229 -1.28 18.52 12.44
C TRP A 229 0.20 18.91 12.39
N PHE A 230 1.05 18.09 11.79
CA PHE A 230 2.50 18.32 11.72
C PHE A 230 2.84 19.54 10.87
N ILE A 231 2.17 19.73 9.71
CA ILE A 231 2.40 20.91 8.86
C ILE A 231 2.01 22.18 9.60
N GLN A 232 0.85 22.21 10.26
CA GLN A 232 0.43 23.39 11.02
C GLN A 232 1.36 23.69 12.20
N THR A 233 1.88 22.66 12.86
CA THR A 233 2.70 22.84 14.08
C THR A 233 4.13 23.25 13.75
N TYR A 234 4.73 22.65 12.71
CA TYR A 234 6.18 22.76 12.46
C TYR A 234 6.55 23.46 11.15
N ALA A 235 5.63 23.58 10.19
CA ALA A 235 5.88 24.16 8.88
C ALA A 235 4.97 25.35 8.54
N LYS A 236 4.25 25.91 9.51
CA LYS A 236 3.31 27.04 9.30
C LYS A 236 3.95 28.22 8.55
N SER A 237 5.14 28.64 8.97
CA SER A 237 5.86 29.76 8.37
C SER A 237 6.27 29.53 6.91
N GLU A 238 6.35 28.27 6.48
CA GLU A 238 6.77 27.89 5.13
C GLU A 238 5.62 27.81 4.14
N VAL A 239 4.41 27.74 4.68
CA VAL A 239 3.19 27.65 3.91
C VAL A 239 2.54 29.04 3.76
N GLU A 240 2.85 29.98 4.66
CA GLU A 240 2.31 31.35 4.72
C GLU A 240 3.15 32.43 4.00
N GLY A 241 4.40 32.13 3.63
CA GLY A 241 5.28 33.02 2.85
C GLY A 241 5.17 32.78 1.35
#